data_AF-A0A8R7VC19-F1
#
_entry.id   AF-A0A8R7VC19-F1
#
_cell.length_a   1.000
_cell.length_b   1.000
_cell.length_c   1.000
_cell.angle_alpha   90.00
_cell.angle_beta   90.00
_cell.angle_gamma   90.00
#
_symmetry.space_group_name_H-M   'P 1'
#
loop_
_entity.id
_entity.type
_entity.pdbx_description
1 polymer ?
#
loop_
_entity_poly.entity_id
_entity_poly.type
_entity_poly.pdbx_seq_one_letter_code
_entity_poly.pdbx_strand_id
1 'polypeptide(L)'
;MGSAAKKWRDFKSDMKALYFHEEKTDEELLADCDARVHEDDWKWLIDHWRTDAAKQRCEIGKLNRQRMTLFHTTGSKSHARVIEEEHKKNGYPPRRDEAFVITHTTKKGVPSNAAAAQKIKELENKANEQPELLEKTIEQGDLFSHVFGKERNGYVRCIGMGPSASDLHMPGTRNLKSTRLQLAEEECRQAMEEAALLRERVEPTDQKMDIVMNEVLEMKKMMLASQAKEKEQFSPHYDSNSAQDEYIYDEGENSETGYMAAEKEDDHVMSNRPMVESQPKLTQ
;
A
#
# COMPACT_ATOMS: atom_id res chain seq x y z
N MET A 1 1.43 11.58 -7.68
CA MET A 1 2.55 12.56 -7.84
C MET A 1 3.86 11.84 -7.55
N GLY A 2 4.93 12.09 -8.30
CA GLY A 2 6.26 11.52 -8.00
C GLY A 2 6.82 12.04 -6.68
N SER A 3 7.67 11.25 -6.02
CA SER A 3 8.38 11.67 -4.79
C SER A 3 9.25 12.90 -5.05
N ALA A 4 9.56 13.67 -4.00
CA ALA A 4 10.45 14.84 -4.10
C ALA A 4 11.79 14.47 -4.79
N ALA A 5 12.36 13.31 -4.44
CA ALA A 5 13.57 12.79 -5.06
C ALA A 5 13.42 12.49 -6.57
N LYS A 6 12.21 12.10 -7.05
CA LYS A 6 11.97 11.94 -8.48
C LYS A 6 11.92 13.31 -9.16
N LYS A 7 11.14 14.25 -8.63
CA LYS A 7 11.03 15.61 -9.18
C LYS A 7 12.39 16.28 -9.29
N TRP A 8 13.26 16.13 -8.29
CA TRP A 8 14.62 16.64 -8.33
C TRP A 8 15.49 15.99 -9.41
N ARG A 9 15.36 14.68 -9.64
CA ARG A 9 16.07 14.00 -10.74
C ARG A 9 15.58 14.44 -12.11
N ASP A 10 14.27 14.57 -12.28
CA ASP A 10 13.67 15.03 -13.53
C ASP A 10 14.13 16.47 -13.82
N PHE A 11 14.06 17.36 -12.83
CA PHE A 11 14.52 18.74 -12.93
C PHE A 11 15.99 18.83 -13.39
N LYS A 12 16.91 18.07 -12.77
CA LYS A 12 18.31 18.04 -13.21
C LYS A 12 18.49 17.50 -14.63
N SER A 13 17.65 16.56 -15.05
CA SER A 13 17.65 16.05 -16.43
C SER A 13 17.23 17.12 -17.42
N ASP A 14 16.17 17.87 -17.10
CA ASP A 14 15.66 18.96 -17.93
C ASP A 14 16.70 20.10 -18.03
N MET A 15 17.35 20.44 -16.91
CA MET A 15 18.45 21.42 -16.90
C MET A 15 19.60 20.98 -17.80
N LYS A 16 20.02 19.71 -17.72
CA LYS A 16 21.05 19.19 -18.61
C LYS A 16 20.64 19.30 -20.07
N ALA A 17 19.39 18.98 -20.40
CA ALA A 17 18.90 19.02 -21.77
C ALA A 17 18.80 20.45 -22.35
N LEU A 18 18.49 21.43 -21.50
CA LEU A 18 18.29 22.82 -21.92
C LEU A 18 19.59 23.63 -22.00
N TYR A 19 20.52 23.41 -21.06
CA TYR A 19 21.66 24.31 -20.88
C TYR A 19 23.00 23.64 -21.19
N PHE A 20 23.14 22.33 -20.96
CA PHE A 20 24.41 21.63 -21.12
C PHE A 20 24.61 21.14 -22.56
N HIS A 21 25.43 21.89 -23.31
CA HIS A 21 25.92 21.51 -24.63
C HIS A 21 27.43 21.27 -24.55
N GLU A 22 27.90 20.13 -25.07
CA GLU A 22 29.32 19.73 -24.96
C GLU A 22 30.29 20.72 -25.63
N GLU A 23 29.79 21.50 -26.59
CA GLU A 23 30.52 22.51 -27.36
C GLU A 23 30.74 23.82 -26.60
N LYS A 24 29.95 24.11 -25.56
CA LYS A 24 30.08 25.34 -24.76
C LYS A 24 31.28 25.27 -23.81
N THR A 25 31.91 26.41 -23.56
CA THR A 25 32.96 26.53 -22.54
C THR A 25 32.34 26.54 -21.13
N ASP A 26 33.15 26.27 -20.11
CA ASP A 26 32.67 26.29 -18.71
C ASP A 26 32.22 27.68 -18.27
N GLU A 27 32.85 28.73 -18.80
CA GLU A 27 32.51 30.13 -18.54
C GLU A 27 31.14 30.49 -19.11
N GLU A 28 30.84 30.05 -20.33
CA GLU A 28 29.54 30.23 -20.97
C GLU A 28 28.43 29.45 -20.24
N LEU A 29 28.73 28.22 -19.81
CA LEU A 29 27.77 27.40 -19.06
C LEU A 29 27.48 28.00 -17.68
N LEU A 30 28.48 28.53 -16.97
CA LEU A 30 28.31 29.17 -15.68
C LEU A 30 27.47 30.45 -15.77
N ALA A 31 27.59 31.21 -16.86
CA ALA A 31 26.79 32.41 -17.11
C ALA A 31 25.30 32.10 -17.38
N ASP A 32 25.01 30.94 -17.98
CA ASP A 32 23.64 30.46 -18.29
C ASP A 32 22.92 29.81 -17.08
N CYS A 33 23.30 30.16 -15.85
CA CYS A 33 22.69 29.59 -14.64
C CYS A 33 21.20 29.94 -14.50
N ASP A 34 20.35 28.93 -14.31
CA ASP A 34 18.92 29.12 -14.02
C ASP A 34 18.74 29.74 -12.63
N ALA A 35 17.89 30.77 -12.53
CA ALA A 35 17.64 31.51 -11.28
C ALA A 35 17.11 30.64 -10.11
N ARG A 36 16.63 29.42 -10.40
CA ARG A 36 16.13 28.49 -9.37
C ARG A 36 17.24 27.65 -8.74
N VAL A 37 18.45 27.67 -9.27
CA VAL A 37 19.59 26.86 -8.82
C VAL A 37 20.67 27.77 -8.25
N HIS A 38 21.26 27.39 -7.12
CA HIS A 38 22.38 28.13 -6.55
C HIS A 38 23.62 27.98 -7.43
N GLU A 39 24.43 29.03 -7.57
CA GLU A 39 25.62 29.04 -8.45
C GLU A 39 26.60 27.90 -8.15
N ASP A 40 26.84 27.61 -6.87
CA ASP A 40 27.71 26.50 -6.46
C ASP A 40 27.16 25.13 -6.88
N ASP A 41 25.85 24.91 -6.78
CA ASP A 41 25.20 23.67 -7.22
C ASP A 41 25.27 23.54 -8.75
N TRP A 42 25.12 24.66 -9.46
CA TRP A 42 25.23 24.71 -10.91
C TRP A 42 26.63 24.37 -11.39
N LYS A 43 27.66 24.97 -10.78
CA LYS A 43 29.07 24.65 -11.04
C LYS A 43 29.35 23.17 -10.81
N TRP A 44 28.90 22.64 -9.68
CA TRP A 44 29.05 21.22 -9.37
C TRP A 44 28.37 20.31 -10.41
N LEU A 45 27.19 20.69 -10.90
CA LEU A 45 26.47 19.91 -11.92
C LEU A 45 27.22 19.87 -13.26
N ILE A 46 27.78 21.00 -13.70
CA ILE A 46 28.60 21.07 -14.93
C ILE A 46 29.80 20.16 -14.80
N ASP A 47 30.57 20.29 -13.72
CA ASP A 47 31.73 19.44 -13.44
C ASP A 47 31.33 17.97 -13.42
N HIS A 48 30.23 17.64 -12.73
CA HIS A 48 29.69 16.28 -12.67
C HIS A 48 29.37 15.72 -14.05
N TRP A 49 28.70 16.50 -14.91
CA TRP A 49 28.31 16.05 -16.25
C TRP A 49 29.49 15.88 -17.20
N ARG A 50 30.59 16.61 -17.00
CA ARG A 50 31.83 16.43 -17.78
C ARG A 50 32.64 15.21 -17.36
N THR A 51 32.47 14.68 -16.15
CA THR A 51 33.21 13.49 -15.70
C THR A 51 33.01 12.28 -16.62
N ASP A 52 34.08 11.51 -16.84
CA ASP A 52 34.02 10.28 -17.63
C ASP A 52 33.02 9.27 -17.05
N ALA A 53 32.93 9.18 -15.72
CA ALA A 53 31.96 8.33 -15.05
C ALA A 53 30.50 8.72 -15.35
N ALA A 54 30.19 10.02 -15.52
CA ALA A 54 28.86 10.46 -15.94
C ALA A 54 28.58 10.15 -17.42
N LYS A 55 29.56 10.37 -18.30
CA LYS A 55 29.47 10.04 -19.72
C LYS A 55 29.25 8.55 -19.94
N GLN A 56 30.08 7.71 -19.30
CA GLN A 56 29.94 6.24 -19.37
C GLN A 56 28.57 5.76 -18.89
N ARG A 57 28.06 6.30 -17.76
CA ARG A 57 26.70 5.96 -17.28
C ARG A 57 25.61 6.34 -18.30
N CYS A 58 25.77 7.47 -18.97
CA CYS A 58 24.84 7.91 -20.02
C CYS A 58 24.86 6.95 -21.22
N GLU A 59 26.04 6.59 -21.71
CA GLU A 59 26.20 5.67 -22.85
C GLU A 59 25.66 4.27 -22.55
N ILE A 60 25.93 3.72 -21.36
CA ILE A 60 25.33 2.46 -20.90
C ILE A 60 23.80 2.57 -20.89
N GLY A 61 23.26 3.69 -20.42
CA GLY A 61 21.82 3.96 -20.44
C GLY A 61 21.22 3.95 -21.85
N LYS A 62 21.89 4.60 -22.82
CA LYS A 62 21.48 4.61 -24.22
C LYS A 62 21.51 3.20 -24.82
N LEU A 63 22.59 2.45 -24.62
CA LEU A 63 22.72 1.07 -25.09
C LEU A 63 21.64 0.16 -24.49
N ASN A 64 21.37 0.28 -23.18
CA ASN A 64 20.32 -0.48 -22.53
C ASN A 64 18.93 -0.14 -23.07
N ARG A 65 18.66 1.14 -23.35
CA ARG A 65 17.41 1.57 -23.97
C ARG A 65 17.27 1.04 -25.39
N GLN A 66 18.34 1.03 -26.18
CA GLN A 66 18.36 0.46 -27.54
C GLN A 66 18.12 -1.06 -27.52
N ARG A 67 18.60 -1.77 -26.50
CA ARG A 67 18.37 -3.21 -26.30
C ARG A 67 16.95 -3.56 -25.87
N MET A 68 16.11 -2.57 -25.52
CA MET A 68 14.72 -2.82 -25.15
C MET A 68 13.89 -3.04 -26.43
N THR A 69 13.60 -4.30 -26.73
CA THR A 69 12.92 -4.70 -27.97
C THR A 69 11.45 -5.07 -27.79
N LEU A 70 10.97 -5.32 -26.57
CA LEU A 70 9.58 -5.70 -26.31
C LEU A 70 8.85 -4.52 -25.67
N PHE A 71 8.13 -3.75 -26.48
CA PHE A 71 7.35 -2.61 -26.01
C PHE A 71 5.90 -3.03 -25.76
N HIS A 72 5.38 -2.64 -24.59
CA HIS A 72 3.96 -2.75 -24.29
C HIS A 72 3.16 -1.61 -24.95
N THR A 73 1.87 -1.84 -25.17
CA THR A 73 0.96 -0.91 -25.88
C THR A 73 -0.12 -0.31 -24.99
N THR A 74 -0.15 -0.68 -23.71
CA THR A 74 -1.21 -0.31 -22.74
C THR A 74 -1.07 1.10 -22.17
N GLY A 75 -0.06 1.86 -22.64
CA GLY A 75 0.20 3.22 -22.19
C GLY A 75 0.53 3.28 -20.70
N SER A 76 -0.21 4.09 -19.96
CA SER A 76 -0.09 4.27 -18.50
C SER A 76 -0.82 3.22 -17.68
N LYS A 77 -1.55 2.27 -18.31
CA LYS A 77 -2.21 1.19 -17.59
C LYS A 77 -1.20 0.14 -17.16
N SER A 78 -1.22 -0.20 -15.87
CA SER A 78 -0.43 -1.31 -15.32
C SER A 78 -0.95 -2.66 -15.82
N HIS A 79 -0.11 -3.70 -15.79
CA HIS A 79 -0.51 -5.06 -16.12
C HIS A 79 -1.66 -5.54 -15.23
N ALA A 80 -1.60 -5.24 -13.92
CA ALA A 80 -2.67 -5.59 -12.98
C ALA A 80 -4.03 -5.02 -13.40
N ARG A 81 -4.06 -3.76 -13.84
CA ARG A 81 -5.29 -3.13 -14.32
C ARG A 81 -5.79 -3.76 -15.61
N VAL A 82 -4.88 -4.09 -16.53
CA VAL A 82 -5.23 -4.74 -17.80
C VAL A 82 -5.80 -6.13 -17.57
N ILE A 83 -5.17 -6.93 -16.70
CA ILE A 83 -5.62 -8.27 -16.31
C ILE A 83 -7.02 -8.19 -15.68
N GLU A 84 -7.26 -7.25 -14.78
CA GLU A 84 -8.57 -7.08 -14.13
C GLU A 84 -9.66 -6.60 -15.10
N GLU A 85 -9.35 -5.69 -16.02
CA GLU A 85 -10.28 -5.26 -17.06
C GLU A 85 -10.67 -6.42 -17.99
N GLU A 86 -9.72 -7.27 -18.36
CA GLU A 86 -9.98 -8.45 -19.19
C GLU A 86 -10.67 -9.58 -18.42
N HIS A 87 -10.37 -9.75 -17.12
CA HIS A 87 -11.09 -10.67 -16.24
C HIS A 87 -12.58 -10.35 -16.19
N LYS A 88 -12.94 -9.06 -16.03
CA LYS A 88 -14.34 -8.62 -16.03
C LYS A 88 -15.03 -8.85 -17.36
N LYS A 89 -14.29 -8.77 -18.47
CA LYS A 89 -14.83 -8.92 -19.82
C LYS A 89 -15.04 -10.38 -20.21
N ASN A 90 -14.08 -11.24 -19.89
CA ASN A 90 -14.06 -12.64 -20.32
C ASN A 90 -14.60 -13.60 -19.25
N GLY A 91 -14.75 -13.13 -18.00
CA GLY A 91 -15.25 -13.93 -16.88
C GLY A 91 -14.23 -14.85 -16.23
N TYR A 92 -12.96 -14.81 -16.67
CA TYR A 92 -11.85 -15.57 -16.09
C TYR A 92 -10.57 -14.74 -16.10
N PRO A 93 -9.68 -14.89 -15.09
CA PRO A 93 -8.43 -14.15 -15.04
C PRO A 93 -7.49 -14.62 -16.17
N PRO A 94 -7.00 -13.70 -17.03
CA PRO A 94 -6.08 -14.07 -18.11
C PRO A 94 -4.84 -14.80 -17.59
N ARG A 95 -4.40 -15.83 -18.31
CA ARG A 95 -3.11 -16.47 -18.04
C ARG A 95 -1.95 -15.52 -18.34
N ARG A 96 -0.74 -15.86 -17.89
CA ARG A 96 0.45 -15.02 -18.07
C ARG A 96 0.83 -14.81 -19.54
N ASP A 97 0.67 -15.85 -20.37
CA ASP A 97 0.83 -15.80 -21.83
C ASP A 97 -0.22 -14.89 -22.48
N GLU A 98 -1.49 -15.00 -22.08
CA GLU A 98 -2.57 -14.16 -22.58
C GLU A 98 -2.35 -12.69 -22.19
N ALA A 99 -1.97 -12.43 -20.93
CA ALA A 99 -1.64 -11.10 -20.45
C ALA A 99 -0.49 -10.48 -21.28
N PHE A 100 0.49 -11.28 -21.71
CA PHE A 100 1.54 -10.82 -22.61
C PHE A 100 0.99 -10.44 -23.99
N VAL A 101 0.18 -11.31 -24.60
CA VAL A 101 -0.46 -11.04 -25.90
C VAL A 101 -1.30 -9.77 -25.83
N ILE A 102 -2.14 -9.62 -24.82
CA ILE A 102 -3.00 -8.44 -24.62
C ILE A 102 -2.14 -7.16 -24.48
N THR A 103 -1.06 -7.22 -23.71
CA THR A 103 -0.23 -6.03 -23.45
C THR A 103 0.68 -5.66 -24.62
N HIS A 104 1.01 -6.61 -25.49
CA HIS A 104 1.91 -6.42 -26.63
C HIS A 104 1.19 -6.41 -27.98
N THR A 105 -0.14 -6.39 -27.98
CA THR A 105 -0.97 -6.18 -29.16
C THR A 105 -1.74 -4.87 -29.05
N THR A 106 -1.84 -4.16 -30.16
CA THR A 106 -2.66 -2.95 -30.26
C THR A 106 -4.15 -3.31 -30.22
N LYS A 107 -5.02 -2.32 -30.01
CA LYS A 107 -6.49 -2.50 -30.09
C LYS A 107 -6.99 -3.07 -31.42
N LYS A 108 -6.18 -2.96 -32.49
CA LYS A 108 -6.48 -3.52 -33.82
C LYS A 108 -5.99 -4.97 -33.97
N GLY A 109 -5.45 -5.59 -32.92
CA GLY A 109 -4.88 -6.94 -32.95
C GLY A 109 -3.48 -7.04 -33.55
N VAL A 110 -2.85 -5.92 -33.92
CA VAL A 110 -1.50 -5.92 -34.51
C VAL A 110 -0.45 -5.92 -33.40
N PRO A 111 0.56 -6.82 -33.41
CA PRO A 111 1.68 -6.81 -32.47
C PRO A 111 2.44 -5.47 -32.46
N SER A 112 3.00 -5.11 -31.32
CA SER A 112 3.67 -3.81 -31.14
C SER A 112 4.89 -3.61 -32.05
N ASN A 113 5.63 -4.68 -32.33
CA ASN A 113 6.73 -4.71 -33.29
C ASN A 113 7.06 -6.15 -33.72
N ALA A 114 8.08 -6.30 -34.56
CA ALA A 114 8.51 -7.61 -35.08
C ALA A 114 8.97 -8.59 -33.97
N ALA A 115 9.64 -8.10 -32.93
CA ALA A 115 10.10 -8.94 -31.82
C ALA A 115 8.92 -9.46 -30.99
N ALA A 116 7.92 -8.63 -30.73
CA ALA A 116 6.68 -9.04 -30.09
C ALA A 116 5.91 -10.04 -30.95
N ALA A 117 5.81 -9.81 -32.27
CA ALA A 117 5.17 -10.73 -33.20
C ALA A 117 5.84 -12.12 -33.20
N GLN A 118 7.18 -12.17 -33.20
CA GLN A 118 7.93 -13.42 -33.08
C GLN A 118 7.61 -14.15 -31.78
N LYS A 119 7.62 -13.44 -30.64
CA LYS A 119 7.32 -14.06 -29.34
C LYS A 119 5.88 -14.54 -29.20
N ILE A 120 4.91 -13.80 -29.75
CA ILE A 120 3.51 -14.24 -29.79
C ILE A 120 3.39 -15.53 -30.61
N LYS A 121 4.03 -15.58 -31.79
CA LYS A 121 4.05 -16.80 -32.62
C LYS A 121 4.74 -17.98 -31.92
N GLU A 122 5.82 -17.73 -31.17
CA GLU A 122 6.48 -18.76 -30.37
C GLU A 122 5.55 -19.31 -29.26
N LEU A 123 4.77 -18.44 -28.60
CA LEU A 123 3.74 -18.86 -27.64
C LEU A 123 2.68 -19.74 -28.30
N GLU A 124 2.14 -19.31 -29.44
CA GLU A 124 1.14 -20.07 -30.20
C GLU A 124 1.69 -21.44 -30.63
N ASN A 125 2.90 -21.50 -31.17
CA ASN A 125 3.54 -22.74 -31.57
C ASN A 125 3.75 -23.67 -30.38
N LYS A 126 4.23 -23.16 -29.24
CA LYS A 126 4.45 -23.96 -28.04
C LYS A 126 3.15 -24.46 -27.41
N ALA A 127 2.10 -23.66 -27.44
CA ALA A 127 0.77 -24.10 -27.01
C ALA A 127 0.24 -25.25 -27.87
N ASN A 128 0.52 -25.25 -29.17
CA ASN A 128 0.13 -26.33 -30.08
C ASN A 128 1.00 -27.58 -29.94
N GLU A 129 2.31 -27.42 -29.70
CA GLU A 129 3.24 -28.54 -29.49
C GLU A 129 3.02 -29.25 -28.15
N GLN A 130 2.72 -28.47 -27.10
CA GLN A 130 2.64 -28.93 -25.71
C GLN A 130 1.44 -28.27 -25.01
N PRO A 131 0.21 -28.73 -25.31
CA PRO A 131 -1.00 -28.15 -24.72
C PRO A 131 -1.06 -28.30 -23.19
N GLU A 132 -0.36 -29.29 -22.63
CA GLU A 132 -0.24 -29.49 -21.18
C GLU A 132 0.40 -28.29 -20.46
N LEU A 133 1.16 -27.44 -21.16
CA LEU A 133 1.75 -26.24 -20.58
C LEU A 133 0.73 -25.14 -20.26
N LEU A 134 -0.46 -25.18 -20.88
CA LEU A 134 -1.53 -24.22 -20.62
C LEU A 134 -2.18 -24.44 -19.25
N GLU A 135 -2.15 -25.68 -18.76
CA GLU A 135 -2.71 -26.06 -17.46
C GLU A 135 -1.71 -25.90 -16.31
N LYS A 136 -0.40 -25.81 -16.62
CA LYS A 136 0.63 -25.64 -15.61
C LYS A 136 0.56 -24.27 -14.95
N THR A 137 0.71 -24.28 -13.62
CA THR A 137 0.83 -23.05 -12.84
C THR A 137 2.20 -22.39 -13.04
N ILE A 138 2.32 -21.13 -12.62
CA ILE A 138 3.59 -20.38 -12.64
C ILE A 138 4.69 -21.14 -11.86
N GLU A 139 4.33 -21.74 -10.74
CA GLU A 139 5.20 -22.57 -9.88
C GLU A 139 5.73 -23.82 -10.60
N GLN A 140 4.98 -24.36 -11.55
CA GLN A 140 5.35 -25.55 -12.30
C GLN A 140 6.11 -25.22 -13.59
N GLY A 141 6.26 -23.94 -13.92
CA GLY A 141 6.76 -23.48 -15.22
C GLY A 141 5.65 -23.51 -16.27
N ASP A 142 4.83 -22.47 -16.29
CA ASP A 142 3.80 -22.25 -17.30
C ASP A 142 4.38 -22.12 -18.74
N LEU A 143 3.49 -22.03 -19.73
CA LEU A 143 3.84 -21.79 -21.14
C LEU A 143 4.75 -20.56 -21.33
N PHE A 144 4.50 -19.48 -20.59
CA PHE A 144 5.30 -18.26 -20.69
C PHE A 144 6.75 -18.49 -20.25
N SER A 145 6.98 -19.22 -19.15
CA SER A 145 8.34 -19.56 -18.66
C SER A 145 9.12 -20.36 -19.69
N HIS A 146 8.44 -21.22 -20.46
CA HIS A 146 9.07 -22.02 -21.50
C HIS A 146 9.53 -21.17 -22.70
N VAL A 147 8.76 -20.16 -23.12
CA VAL A 147 9.11 -19.30 -24.26
C VAL A 147 10.09 -18.18 -23.90
N PHE A 148 9.97 -17.62 -22.69
CA PHE A 148 10.76 -16.48 -22.24
C PHE A 148 11.96 -16.86 -21.36
N GLY A 149 12.06 -18.13 -20.99
CA GLY A 149 13.07 -18.65 -20.10
C GLY A 149 12.93 -18.13 -18.67
N LYS A 150 13.98 -18.37 -17.88
CA LYS A 150 14.07 -17.98 -16.47
C LYS A 150 13.77 -16.48 -16.28
N GLU A 151 12.99 -16.17 -15.24
CA GLU A 151 12.76 -14.79 -14.82
C GLU A 151 14.06 -14.09 -14.39
N ARG A 152 14.10 -12.77 -14.60
CA ARG A 152 15.21 -11.93 -14.14
C ARG A 152 15.07 -11.63 -12.65
N ASN A 153 16.15 -11.19 -12.02
CA ASN A 153 16.10 -10.70 -10.64
C ASN A 153 15.11 -9.54 -10.52
N GLY A 154 14.34 -9.52 -9.44
CA GLY A 154 13.29 -8.54 -9.21
C GLY A 154 11.90 -9.14 -9.45
N TYR A 155 11.14 -8.54 -10.35
CA TYR A 155 9.72 -8.82 -10.53
C TYR A 155 9.45 -9.83 -11.64
N VAL A 156 8.40 -10.62 -11.43
CA VAL A 156 7.88 -11.56 -12.41
C VAL A 156 7.17 -10.81 -13.54
N ARG A 157 7.53 -11.13 -14.78
CA ARG A 157 6.91 -10.52 -15.96
C ARG A 157 5.42 -10.85 -16.04
N CYS A 158 4.63 -9.91 -16.58
CA CYS A 158 3.22 -10.08 -16.95
C CYS A 158 2.19 -10.34 -15.83
N ILE A 159 2.57 -10.38 -14.55
CA ILE A 159 1.62 -10.61 -13.43
C ILE A 159 1.01 -9.31 -12.87
N GLY A 160 1.67 -8.16 -13.09
CA GLY A 160 1.28 -6.91 -12.44
C GLY A 160 1.63 -6.91 -10.95
N MET A 161 1.43 -5.78 -10.25
CA MET A 161 1.81 -5.54 -8.83
C MET A 161 3.28 -5.78 -8.43
N GLY A 162 4.09 -6.40 -9.28
CA GLY A 162 5.49 -6.70 -9.03
C GLY A 162 5.73 -7.74 -7.92
N PRO A 163 5.09 -8.93 -7.94
CA PRO A 163 5.58 -10.03 -7.12
C PRO A 163 6.96 -10.44 -7.61
N SER A 164 7.81 -10.84 -6.68
CA SER A 164 9.09 -11.46 -7.00
C SER A 164 8.92 -12.94 -7.35
N ALA A 165 9.93 -13.53 -7.99
CA ALA A 165 9.90 -14.95 -8.31
C ALA A 165 9.75 -15.84 -7.06
N SER A 166 10.30 -15.36 -5.93
CA SER A 166 10.18 -15.98 -4.61
C SER A 166 8.77 -15.93 -4.04
N ASP A 167 8.06 -14.81 -4.24
CA ASP A 167 6.67 -14.65 -3.76
C ASP A 167 5.70 -15.59 -4.48
N LEU A 168 6.04 -15.99 -5.70
CA LEU A 168 5.27 -16.95 -6.52
C LEU A 168 5.86 -18.36 -6.50
N HIS A 169 6.71 -18.69 -5.52
CA HIS A 169 7.34 -20.01 -5.35
C HIS A 169 7.90 -20.64 -6.64
N MET A 170 8.48 -19.82 -7.53
CA MET A 170 8.95 -20.33 -8.80
C MET A 170 10.14 -21.28 -8.64
N PRO A 171 10.29 -22.26 -9.55
CA PRO A 171 11.30 -23.30 -9.42
C PRO A 171 12.70 -22.68 -9.55
N GLY A 172 13.60 -23.08 -8.64
CA GLY A 172 14.97 -22.56 -8.59
C GLY A 172 15.12 -21.16 -7.96
N THR A 173 14.09 -20.67 -7.27
CA THR A 173 14.17 -19.45 -6.45
C THR A 173 14.57 -19.80 -5.01
N ARG A 174 15.35 -18.92 -4.38
CA ARG A 174 15.76 -19.07 -2.98
C ARG A 174 15.09 -17.97 -2.18
N ASN A 175 14.18 -18.35 -1.28
CA ASN A 175 13.49 -17.41 -0.40
C ASN A 175 14.44 -17.00 0.73
N LEU A 176 15.36 -16.07 0.43
CA LEU A 176 16.21 -15.48 1.46
C LEU A 176 15.47 -14.30 2.11
N LYS A 177 14.61 -14.61 3.09
CA LYS A 177 14.04 -13.57 3.95
C LYS A 177 15.14 -13.00 4.84
N SER A 178 15.13 -11.68 5.04
CA SER A 178 16.00 -11.06 6.04
C SER A 178 15.63 -11.58 7.43
N THR A 179 16.61 -11.78 8.32
CA THR A 179 16.38 -12.17 9.72
C THR A 179 15.36 -11.27 10.40
N ARG A 180 15.37 -9.96 10.11
CA ARG A 180 14.39 -9.01 10.67
C ARG A 180 12.96 -9.30 10.21
N LEU A 181 12.77 -9.69 8.95
CA LEU A 181 11.46 -10.06 8.42
C LEU A 181 10.97 -11.39 9.01
N GLN A 182 11.88 -12.36 9.19
CA GLN A 182 11.55 -13.64 9.79
C GLN A 182 11.05 -13.47 11.24
N LEU A 183 11.74 -12.64 12.03
CA LEU A 183 11.32 -12.31 13.40
C LEU A 183 9.95 -11.63 13.43
N ALA A 184 9.73 -10.63 12.58
CA ALA A 184 8.44 -9.94 12.51
C ALA A 184 7.29 -10.87 12.09
N GLU A 185 7.53 -11.81 11.16
CA GLU A 185 6.54 -12.81 10.76
C GLU A 185 6.23 -13.81 11.89
N GLU A 186 7.24 -14.22 12.66
CA GLU A 186 7.07 -15.08 13.83
C GLU A 186 6.27 -14.37 14.94
N GLU A 187 6.63 -13.12 15.26
CA GLU A 187 5.89 -12.28 16.21
C GLU A 187 4.43 -12.12 15.80
N CYS A 188 4.18 -11.85 14.51
CA CYS A 188 2.82 -11.73 13.99
C CYS A 188 2.06 -13.06 14.08
N ARG A 189 2.70 -14.19 13.80
CA ARG A 189 2.10 -15.52 13.94
C ARG A 189 1.75 -15.83 15.39
N GLN A 190 2.67 -15.57 16.33
CA GLN A 190 2.45 -15.76 17.76
C GLN A 190 1.31 -14.87 18.26
N ALA A 191 1.29 -13.60 17.87
CA ALA A 191 0.21 -12.69 18.22
C ALA A 191 -1.15 -13.14 17.65
N MET A 192 -1.18 -13.69 16.44
CA MET A 192 -2.40 -14.26 15.85
C MET A 192 -2.88 -15.50 16.60
N GLU A 193 -1.95 -16.39 17.00
CA GLU A 193 -2.27 -17.59 17.77
C GLU A 193 -2.76 -17.23 19.18
N GLU A 194 -2.10 -16.30 19.86
CA GLU A 194 -2.55 -15.76 21.15
C GLU A 194 -3.92 -15.09 21.04
N ALA A 195 -4.15 -14.30 19.99
CA ALA A 195 -5.46 -13.68 19.75
C ALA A 195 -6.55 -14.74 19.50
N ALA A 196 -6.23 -15.83 18.80
CA ALA A 196 -7.16 -16.94 18.59
C ALA A 196 -7.52 -17.64 19.91
N LEU A 197 -6.53 -17.92 20.76
CA LEU A 197 -6.74 -18.54 22.07
C LEU A 197 -7.53 -17.63 23.03
N LEU A 198 -7.21 -16.33 23.04
CA LEU A 198 -7.96 -15.35 23.83
C LEU A 198 -9.42 -15.28 23.37
N ARG A 199 -9.66 -15.29 22.06
CA ARG A 199 -11.01 -15.31 21.50
C ARG A 199 -11.77 -16.56 21.95
N GLU A 200 -11.18 -17.74 21.85
CA GLU A 200 -11.79 -18.99 22.31
C GLU A 200 -12.17 -18.95 23.80
N ARG A 201 -11.37 -18.27 24.64
CA ARG A 201 -11.65 -18.12 26.08
C ARG A 201 -12.75 -17.10 26.39
N VAL A 202 -12.89 -16.06 25.57
CA VAL A 202 -13.88 -14.98 25.76
C VAL A 202 -15.27 -15.36 25.25
N GLU A 203 -15.37 -16.15 24.18
CA GLU A 203 -16.64 -16.66 23.64
C GLU A 203 -17.59 -17.30 24.70
N PRO A 204 -17.14 -18.23 25.58
CA PRO A 204 -18.02 -18.80 26.60
C PRO A 204 -18.39 -17.81 27.71
N THR A 205 -17.57 -16.79 27.98
CA THR A 205 -17.93 -15.75 28.95
C THR A 205 -18.98 -14.81 28.39
N ASP A 206 -18.90 -14.49 27.10
CA ASP A 206 -19.91 -13.69 26.40
C ASP A 206 -21.24 -14.42 26.36
N GLN A 207 -21.25 -15.72 26.03
CA GLN A 207 -22.46 -16.55 26.10
C GLN A 207 -23.10 -16.58 27.49
N LYS A 208 -22.29 -16.69 28.55
CA LYS A 208 -22.79 -16.64 29.93
C LYS A 208 -23.36 -15.27 30.28
N MET A 209 -22.71 -14.20 29.82
CA MET A 209 -23.18 -12.83 30.05
C MET A 209 -24.52 -12.58 29.35
N ASP A 210 -24.72 -13.11 28.14
CA ASP A 210 -26.00 -13.08 27.43
C ASP A 210 -27.11 -13.82 28.18
N ILE A 211 -26.80 -15.00 28.73
CA ILE A 211 -27.74 -15.77 29.56
C ILE A 211 -28.14 -14.96 30.79
N VAL A 212 -27.16 -14.43 31.53
CA VAL A 212 -27.41 -13.62 32.74
C VAL A 212 -28.19 -12.35 32.39
N MET A 213 -27.88 -11.69 31.27
CA MET A 213 -28.61 -10.50 30.83
C MET A 213 -30.07 -10.82 30.52
N ASN A 214 -30.35 -11.96 29.88
CA ASN A 214 -31.72 -12.42 29.63
C ASN A 214 -32.47 -12.73 30.93
N GLU A 215 -31.82 -13.39 31.89
CA GLU A 215 -32.41 -13.66 33.21
C GLU A 215 -32.72 -12.38 33.98
N VAL A 216 -31.79 -11.41 33.98
CA VAL A 216 -32.00 -10.09 34.59
C VAL A 216 -33.15 -9.34 33.92
N LEU A 217 -33.28 -9.43 32.58
CA LEU A 217 -34.38 -8.84 31.85
C LEU A 217 -35.73 -9.46 32.26
N GLU A 218 -35.79 -10.78 32.40
CA GLU A 218 -37.00 -11.47 32.87
C GLU A 218 -37.35 -11.11 34.32
N MET A 219 -36.36 -11.05 35.23
CA MET A 219 -36.59 -10.59 36.60
C MET A 219 -37.11 -9.15 36.65
N LYS A 220 -36.56 -8.25 35.82
CA LYS A 220 -37.02 -6.86 35.72
C LYS A 220 -38.47 -6.77 35.24
N LYS A 221 -38.89 -7.61 34.28
CA LYS A 221 -40.29 -7.70 33.84
C LYS A 221 -41.21 -8.14 34.98
N MET A 222 -40.81 -9.15 35.77
CA MET A 222 -41.60 -9.62 36.92
C MET A 222 -41.73 -8.55 38.01
N MET A 223 -40.66 -7.83 38.35
CA MET A 223 -40.71 -6.71 39.30
C MET A 223 -41.62 -5.58 38.84
N LEU A 224 -41.60 -5.21 37.56
CA LEU A 224 -42.51 -4.20 37.02
C LEU A 224 -43.97 -4.67 37.06
N ALA A 225 -44.22 -5.96 36.78
CA ALA A 225 -45.55 -6.55 36.86
C ALA A 225 -46.07 -6.64 38.31
N SER A 226 -45.21 -6.89 39.31
CA SER A 226 -45.61 -6.88 40.72
C SER A 226 -45.88 -5.46 41.23
N GLN A 227 -45.07 -4.47 40.83
CA GLN A 227 -45.33 -3.06 41.16
C GLN A 227 -46.61 -2.53 40.51
N ALA A 228 -46.98 -3.02 39.32
CA ALA A 228 -48.27 -2.71 38.70
C ALA A 228 -49.46 -3.28 39.50
N LYS A 229 -49.31 -4.47 40.10
CA LYS A 229 -50.33 -5.10 40.96
C LYS A 229 -50.44 -4.45 42.34
N GLU A 230 -49.35 -3.95 42.90
CA GLU A 230 -49.38 -3.17 44.16
C GLU A 230 -50.07 -1.80 43.99
N LYS A 231 -49.99 -1.18 42.81
CA LYS A 231 -50.75 0.05 42.50
C LYS A 231 -52.25 -0.18 42.28
N GLU A 232 -52.70 -1.42 42.01
CA GLU A 232 -54.13 -1.76 41.93
C GLU A 232 -54.75 -2.17 43.29
N GLN A 233 -53.94 -2.46 44.32
CA GLN A 233 -54.43 -2.84 45.65
C GLN A 233 -54.55 -1.69 46.65
N PHE A 234 -54.19 -0.46 46.29
CA PHE A 234 -54.46 0.72 47.11
C PHE A 234 -55.37 1.72 46.38
N SER A 235 -56.67 1.44 46.45
CA SER A 235 -57.74 2.43 46.27
C SER A 235 -58.12 2.97 47.66
N PRO A 236 -57.73 4.20 48.04
CA PRO A 236 -58.11 4.75 49.33
C PRO A 236 -59.56 5.26 49.28
N HIS A 237 -60.42 4.78 50.18
CA HIS A 237 -61.72 5.40 50.40
C HIS A 237 -61.56 6.59 51.36
N TYR A 238 -62.06 7.73 50.88
CA TYR A 238 -62.06 9.09 51.43
C TYR A 238 -62.47 9.21 52.90
N ASP A 239 -61.87 10.16 53.61
CA ASP A 239 -62.67 11.26 54.18
C ASP A 239 -61.85 12.53 54.47
N SER A 240 -62.49 13.66 54.16
CA SER A 240 -61.98 15.02 54.24
C SER A 240 -62.13 15.59 55.66
N ASN A 241 -61.10 16.30 56.14
CA ASN A 241 -61.21 17.56 56.91
C ASN A 241 -59.79 18.07 57.17
N SER A 242 -59.28 19.04 56.40
CA SER A 242 -59.50 20.49 56.52
C SER A 242 -58.98 21.09 57.82
N ALA A 243 -57.76 21.64 57.78
CA ALA A 243 -57.39 22.99 58.27
C ALA A 243 -55.88 23.18 57.99
N GLN A 244 -55.53 24.02 57.01
CA GLN A 244 -54.93 25.35 57.22
C GLN A 244 -53.51 25.27 57.79
N ASP A 245 -52.49 25.54 56.97
CA ASP A 245 -51.77 26.82 57.07
C ASP A 245 -50.72 26.98 55.95
N GLU A 246 -50.56 28.25 55.56
CA GLU A 246 -49.68 28.81 54.54
C GLU A 246 -48.17 28.75 54.88
N TYR A 247 -47.38 29.33 53.97
CA TYR A 247 -45.96 29.74 54.02
C TYR A 247 -44.97 28.73 53.39
N ILE A 248 -44.46 28.93 52.17
CA ILE A 248 -43.54 29.97 51.61
C ILE A 248 -42.05 29.68 51.92
N TYR A 249 -41.22 29.83 50.86
CA TYR A 249 -39.73 29.91 50.79
C TYR A 249 -38.97 28.59 51.04
N ASP A 250 -37.81 28.31 50.45
CA ASP A 250 -36.94 28.92 49.44
C ASP A 250 -35.89 27.86 49.05
N GLU A 251 -35.13 28.19 48.02
CA GLU A 251 -33.92 27.54 47.51
C GLU A 251 -32.90 27.08 48.58
N GLY A 252 -32.16 26.00 48.27
CA GLY A 252 -31.09 25.49 49.15
C GLY A 252 -30.28 24.32 48.57
N GLU A 253 -29.45 24.66 47.58
CA GLU A 253 -28.23 24.04 47.01
C GLU A 253 -27.67 22.64 47.38
N ASN A 254 -26.93 22.13 46.38
CA ASN A 254 -25.83 21.15 46.33
C ASN A 254 -26.20 19.66 46.28
N SER A 255 -25.78 18.87 45.27
CA SER A 255 -24.61 18.99 44.41
C SER A 255 -24.76 18.10 43.16
N GLU A 256 -24.58 18.69 41.98
CA GLU A 256 -24.24 17.96 40.76
C GLU A 256 -23.08 18.70 40.08
N THR A 257 -21.87 18.28 40.42
CA THR A 257 -20.63 18.55 39.66
C THR A 257 -20.83 17.99 38.25
N GLY A 258 -20.92 18.80 37.18
CA GLY A 258 -19.80 19.47 36.50
C GLY A 258 -18.92 18.42 35.79
N TYR A 259 -18.74 18.34 34.47
CA TYR A 259 -18.52 19.41 33.49
C TYR A 259 -18.75 18.89 32.05
N MET A 260 -19.29 19.75 31.19
CA MET A 260 -19.09 19.71 29.73
C MET A 260 -17.81 20.45 29.34
N ALA A 261 -17.22 20.00 28.22
CA ALA A 261 -16.50 20.76 27.18
C ALA A 261 -15.27 21.61 27.55
N ALA A 262 -14.16 21.40 26.83
CA ALA A 262 -13.46 22.48 26.13
C ALA A 262 -12.34 21.91 25.23
N GLU A 263 -12.44 22.25 23.95
CA GLU A 263 -11.31 22.38 23.03
C GLU A 263 -10.31 23.40 23.58
N LYS A 264 -9.00 23.12 23.45
CA LYS A 264 -7.97 24.15 23.30
C LYS A 264 -6.87 23.63 22.37
N GLU A 265 -6.79 24.27 21.21
CA GLU A 265 -5.53 24.47 20.50
C GLU A 265 -4.60 25.32 21.39
N ASP A 266 -3.30 25.02 21.38
CA ASP A 266 -2.27 26.04 21.48
C ASP A 266 -0.90 25.48 21.03
N ASP A 267 -0.18 26.39 20.40
CA ASP A 267 1.00 26.24 19.56
C ASP A 267 2.33 26.05 20.33
N HIS A 268 3.22 25.30 19.69
CA HIS A 268 4.67 25.54 19.55
C HIS A 268 5.58 25.65 20.80
N VAL A 269 6.43 24.63 21.05
CA VAL A 269 7.87 24.82 21.41
C VAL A 269 8.74 23.66 20.90
N MET A 270 9.81 24.07 20.21
CA MET A 270 11.00 23.35 19.75
C MET A 270 11.58 22.30 20.72
N SER A 271 11.94 21.12 20.20
CA SER A 271 12.96 20.26 20.85
C SER A 271 13.92 19.64 19.83
N ASN A 272 15.12 20.24 19.81
CA ASN A 272 16.42 19.75 19.36
C ASN A 272 16.54 18.26 19.02
N ARG A 273 16.91 17.97 17.78
CA ARG A 273 17.51 16.70 17.39
C ARG A 273 19.04 16.81 17.57
N PRO A 274 19.70 15.93 18.33
CA PRO A 274 21.14 16.00 18.52
C PRO A 274 21.89 15.67 17.22
N MET A 275 22.98 16.41 16.99
CA MET A 275 23.98 16.14 15.95
C MET A 275 24.55 14.73 16.13
N VAL A 276 24.53 13.94 15.07
CA VAL A 276 25.34 12.72 15.00
C VAL A 276 26.76 13.15 14.64
N GLU A 277 27.64 13.10 15.64
CA GLU A 277 29.08 13.25 15.47
C GLU A 277 29.61 12.20 14.49
N SER A 278 30.36 12.69 13.52
CA SER A 278 31.10 11.92 12.54
C SER A 278 32.31 11.26 13.21
N GLN A 279 32.28 9.94 13.40
CA GLN A 279 33.47 9.18 13.80
C GLN A 279 34.34 8.90 12.54
N PRO A 280 35.67 9.12 12.61
CA PRO A 280 36.56 8.98 11.47
C PRO A 280 36.86 7.52 11.09
N LYS A 281 36.99 7.28 9.79
CA LYS A 281 37.47 6.03 9.18
C LYS A 281 38.91 5.75 9.65
N LEU A 282 39.13 4.61 10.32
CA LEU A 282 40.46 4.01 10.39
C LEU A 282 40.67 3.10 9.17
N THR A 283 41.64 3.49 8.35
CA THR A 283 42.36 2.64 7.40
C THR A 283 43.47 1.89 8.13
N GLN A 284 43.41 0.55 8.11
CA GLN A 284 44.47 -0.35 7.64
C GLN A 284 43.88 -1.74 7.46
#